data_AF-A0A820VK11-F1
#
_entry.id   AF-A0A820VK11-F1
#
_cell.length_a   1.000
_cell.length_b   1.000
_cell.length_c   1.000
_cell.angle_alpha   90.00
_cell.angle_beta   90.00
_cell.angle_gamma   90.00
#
_symmetry.space_group_name_H-M   'P 1'
#
loop_
_entity.id
_entity.type
_entity.pdbx_description
1 polymer ?
#
loop_
_entity_poly.entity_id
_entity_poly.type
_entity_poly.pdbx_seq_one_letter_code
_entity_poly.pdbx_strand_id
1 'polypeptide(L)'
;VLITQMTFNENSLETLSNDIDQELSNRDEFLQTNVTSIQEKSTSFMKRYFPFGFRDEALALVKITFPFALGNVLSTWLISFVSLAFIGHAHGQIEFNACALAYSTYILIANSLMLGLNFGCDTLLPQCFGGNKRKMGLTIQRAVIITGYSCFIFWPLLLNAKYVLKYIEHDQQVVRLADTVLRLFLFTVPLDGLSMLLQKYIASNEKTWPLLIINLIGNAVNVLSNYLCLYKFNMNTRSL
;
A
#
# COMPACT_ATOMS: atom_id res chain seq x y z
N VAL A 1 18.55 42.62 -79.74
CA VAL A 1 17.24 42.18 -79.18
C VAL A 1 17.39 40.93 -78.33
N LEU A 2 18.00 39.84 -78.82
CA LEU A 2 18.20 38.60 -78.04
C LEU A 2 19.10 38.76 -76.78
N ILE A 3 20.18 39.55 -76.84
CA ILE A 3 21.09 39.75 -75.70
C ILE A 3 20.41 40.53 -74.56
N THR A 4 19.57 41.52 -74.89
CA THR A 4 18.82 42.35 -73.92
C THR A 4 17.69 41.56 -73.26
N GLN A 5 17.06 40.62 -73.96
CA GLN A 5 16.07 39.71 -73.34
C GLN A 5 16.72 38.67 -72.42
N MET A 6 17.91 38.16 -72.75
CA MET A 6 18.65 37.23 -71.88
C MET A 6 19.15 37.91 -70.59
N THR A 7 19.69 39.12 -70.67
CA THR A 7 20.13 39.89 -69.47
C THR A 7 18.96 40.33 -68.60
N PHE A 8 17.79 40.63 -69.19
CA PHE A 8 16.58 40.92 -68.42
C PHE A 8 16.07 39.69 -67.66
N ASN A 9 16.20 38.49 -68.24
CA ASN A 9 15.79 37.24 -67.62
C ASN A 9 16.72 36.84 -66.45
N GLU A 10 18.05 36.96 -66.59
CA GLU A 10 18.99 36.69 -65.48
C GLU A 10 18.76 37.63 -64.28
N ASN A 11 18.62 38.94 -64.51
CA ASN A 11 18.35 39.88 -63.42
C ASN A 11 17.01 39.59 -62.71
N SER A 12 15.99 39.11 -63.45
CA SER A 12 14.70 38.73 -62.85
C SER A 12 14.76 37.41 -62.07
N LEU A 13 15.66 36.50 -62.45
CA LEU A 13 15.90 35.24 -61.75
C LEU A 13 16.73 35.47 -60.47
N GLU A 14 17.69 36.39 -60.50
CA GLU A 14 18.44 36.78 -59.30
C GLU A 14 17.57 37.49 -58.27
N THR A 15 16.67 38.40 -58.68
CA THR A 15 15.71 39.00 -57.74
C THR A 15 14.75 37.98 -57.17
N LEU A 16 14.24 37.05 -57.98
CA LEU A 16 13.37 35.98 -57.49
C LEU A 16 14.11 35.04 -56.52
N SER A 17 15.39 34.73 -56.78
CA SER A 17 16.22 33.92 -55.86
C SER A 17 16.41 34.63 -54.52
N ASN A 18 16.73 35.93 -54.55
CA ASN A 18 16.91 36.71 -53.33
C ASN A 18 15.62 36.83 -52.51
N ASP A 19 14.47 36.99 -53.17
CA ASP A 19 13.16 37.03 -52.51
C ASP A 19 12.81 35.67 -51.87
N ILE A 20 13.14 34.56 -52.53
CA ILE A 20 12.95 33.20 -52.00
C ILE A 20 13.89 32.95 -50.81
N ASP A 21 15.15 33.35 -50.90
CA ASP A 21 16.13 33.20 -49.82
C ASP A 21 15.75 34.05 -48.60
N GLN A 22 15.18 35.24 -48.83
CA GLN A 22 14.67 36.10 -47.77
C GLN A 22 13.40 35.52 -47.11
N GLU A 23 12.49 34.91 -47.87
CA GLU A 23 11.35 34.17 -47.30
C GLU A 23 11.79 32.94 -46.51
N LEU A 24 12.78 32.19 -47.00
CA LEU A 24 13.32 31.02 -46.31
C LEU A 24 13.97 31.41 -44.98
N SER A 25 14.79 32.47 -44.97
CA SER A 25 15.41 33.01 -43.76
C SER A 25 14.37 33.45 -42.71
N ASN A 26 13.33 34.18 -43.14
CA ASN A 26 12.26 34.61 -42.24
C ASN A 26 11.45 33.44 -41.68
N ARG A 27 11.24 32.37 -42.47
CA ARG A 27 10.58 31.14 -42.01
C ARG A 27 11.44 30.40 -40.99
N ASP A 28 12.74 30.31 -41.21
CA ASP A 28 13.66 29.66 -40.27
C ASP A 28 13.73 30.41 -38.94
N GLU A 29 13.78 31.75 -38.96
CA GLU A 29 13.76 32.57 -37.74
C GLU A 29 12.42 32.44 -36.99
N PHE A 30 11.30 32.38 -37.71
CA PHE A 30 9.98 32.14 -37.12
C PHE A 30 9.86 30.73 -36.51
N LEU A 31 10.37 29.70 -37.18
CA LEU A 31 10.40 28.33 -36.66
C LEU A 31 11.28 28.24 -35.42
N GLN A 32 12.45 28.88 -35.42
CA GLN A 32 13.38 28.87 -34.29
C GLN A 32 12.78 29.59 -33.06
N THR A 33 12.07 30.70 -33.27
CA THR A 33 11.35 31.44 -32.21
C THR A 33 10.19 30.64 -31.62
N ASN A 34 9.45 29.90 -32.45
CA ASN A 34 8.35 29.05 -31.97
C ASN A 34 8.86 27.79 -31.25
N VAL A 35 9.94 27.16 -31.74
CA VAL A 35 10.54 25.99 -31.07
C VAL A 35 11.10 26.39 -29.70
N THR A 36 11.79 27.53 -29.61
CA THR A 36 12.35 28.02 -28.33
C THR A 36 11.25 28.36 -27.32
N SER A 37 10.17 29.04 -27.72
CA SER A 37 9.05 29.35 -26.82
C SER A 37 8.26 28.11 -26.37
N ILE A 38 8.10 27.10 -27.24
CA ILE A 38 7.50 25.80 -26.86
C ILE A 38 8.41 25.05 -25.87
N GLN A 39 9.72 25.06 -26.09
CA GLN A 39 10.71 24.45 -25.20
C GLN A 39 10.72 25.12 -23.82
N GLU A 40 10.64 26.45 -23.78
CA GLU A 40 10.63 27.23 -22.54
C GLU A 40 9.32 27.04 -21.76
N LYS A 41 8.18 26.95 -22.47
CA LYS A 41 6.88 26.65 -21.86
C LYS A 41 6.80 25.21 -21.35
N SER A 42 7.37 24.24 -22.08
CA SER A 42 7.47 22.84 -21.66
C SER A 42 8.37 22.66 -20.44
N THR A 43 9.53 23.33 -20.42
CA THR A 43 10.45 23.30 -19.28
C THR A 43 9.90 24.04 -18.06
N SER A 44 9.15 25.13 -18.22
CA SER A 44 8.48 25.80 -17.09
C SER A 44 7.30 24.98 -16.55
N PHE A 45 6.55 24.29 -17.41
CA PHE A 45 5.50 23.36 -16.99
C PHE A 45 6.08 22.15 -16.24
N MET A 46 7.18 21.56 -16.75
CA MET A 46 7.88 20.48 -16.03
C MET A 46 8.50 20.95 -14.72
N LYS A 47 9.08 22.15 -14.63
CA LYS A 47 9.55 22.73 -13.36
C LYS A 47 8.42 23.02 -12.37
N ARG A 48 7.21 23.30 -12.87
CA ARG A 48 6.00 23.55 -12.05
C ARG A 48 5.40 22.26 -11.49
N TYR A 49 5.52 21.14 -12.19
CA TYR A 49 5.05 19.83 -11.73
C TYR A 49 6.13 19.00 -11.00
N PHE A 50 7.40 19.16 -11.36
CA PHE A 50 8.56 18.52 -10.74
C PHE A 50 9.58 19.60 -10.29
N PRO A 51 9.41 20.19 -9.10
CA PRO A 51 10.40 21.12 -8.57
C PRO A 51 11.75 20.41 -8.36
N PHE A 52 12.85 21.16 -8.51
CA PHE A 52 14.20 20.66 -8.18
C PHE A 52 14.22 20.13 -6.74
N GLY A 53 14.58 18.85 -6.55
CA GLY A 53 14.50 18.15 -5.25
C GLY A 53 13.51 16.98 -5.21
N PHE A 54 12.64 16.81 -6.22
CA PHE A 54 11.69 15.68 -6.29
C PHE A 54 12.38 14.31 -6.17
N ARG A 55 13.55 14.13 -6.80
CA ARG A 55 14.30 12.86 -6.71
C ARG A 55 14.83 12.60 -5.30
N ASP A 56 15.31 13.64 -4.63
CA ASP A 56 15.87 13.53 -3.28
C ASP A 56 14.76 13.28 -2.25
N GLU A 57 13.61 13.93 -2.42
CA GLU A 57 12.42 13.71 -1.59
C GLU A 57 11.81 12.32 -1.84
N ALA A 58 11.73 11.88 -3.11
CA ALA A 58 11.29 10.53 -3.45
C ALA A 58 12.25 9.46 -2.87
N LEU A 59 13.56 9.67 -2.95
CA LEU A 59 14.56 8.79 -2.34
C LEU A 59 14.41 8.75 -0.81
N ALA A 60 14.18 9.90 -0.17
CA ALA A 60 13.95 9.98 1.26
C ALA A 60 12.66 9.23 1.67
N LEU A 61 11.57 9.41 0.92
CA LEU A 61 10.31 8.71 1.13
C LEU A 61 10.46 7.20 0.95
N VAL A 62 11.15 6.75 -0.10
CA VAL A 62 11.43 5.33 -0.34
C VAL A 62 12.26 4.75 0.80
N LYS A 63 13.28 5.47 1.28
CA LYS A 63 14.14 5.02 2.38
C LYS A 63 13.37 4.79 3.69
N ILE A 64 12.29 5.54 3.93
CA ILE A 64 11.43 5.40 5.13
C ILE A 64 10.30 4.38 4.89
N THR A 65 9.69 4.41 3.72
CA THR A 65 8.53 3.58 3.38
C THR A 65 8.93 2.13 3.12
N PHE A 66 10.10 1.88 2.54
CA PHE A 66 10.59 0.52 2.27
C PHE A 66 10.70 -0.35 3.54
N PRO A 67 11.42 0.06 4.60
CA PRO A 67 11.48 -0.76 5.83
C PRO A 67 10.11 -0.88 6.50
N PHE A 68 9.24 0.13 6.41
CA PHE A 68 7.88 0.07 6.93
C PHE A 68 7.03 -0.97 6.18
N ALA A 69 7.01 -0.92 4.85
CA ALA A 69 6.29 -1.87 4.00
C ALA A 69 6.81 -3.29 4.20
N LEU A 70 8.13 -3.46 4.21
CA LEU A 70 8.76 -4.76 4.48
C LEU A 70 8.39 -5.28 5.86
N GLY A 71 8.44 -4.44 6.89
CA GLY A 71 8.03 -4.81 8.25
C GLY A 71 6.58 -5.28 8.33
N ASN A 72 5.65 -4.65 7.59
CA ASN A 72 4.25 -5.05 7.53
C ASN A 72 4.03 -6.36 6.76
N VAL A 73 4.70 -6.53 5.62
CA VAL A 73 4.62 -7.77 4.82
C VAL A 73 5.14 -8.95 5.63
N LEU A 74 6.31 -8.79 6.25
CA LEU A 74 6.90 -9.82 7.10
C LEU A 74 5.97 -10.14 8.28
N SER A 75 5.47 -9.14 9.01
CA SER A 75 4.68 -9.41 10.22
C SER A 75 3.29 -9.96 9.93
N THR A 76 2.54 -9.34 9.04
CA THR A 76 1.09 -9.58 8.97
C THR A 76 0.75 -10.67 7.98
N TRP A 77 1.50 -10.78 6.89
CA TRP A 77 1.19 -11.72 5.81
C TRP A 77 1.96 -13.03 5.96
N LEU A 78 3.25 -12.99 6.32
CA LEU A 78 4.03 -14.22 6.48
C LEU A 78 3.60 -15.01 7.72
N ILE A 79 3.27 -14.37 8.84
CA ILE A 79 2.79 -15.08 10.04
C ILE A 79 1.57 -15.94 9.70
N SER A 80 0.58 -15.34 9.02
CA SER A 80 -0.63 -16.06 8.62
C SER A 80 -0.32 -17.15 7.60
N PHE A 81 0.49 -16.86 6.59
CA PHE A 81 0.90 -17.84 5.57
C PHE A 81 1.63 -19.05 6.17
N VAL A 82 2.61 -18.81 7.04
CA VAL A 82 3.40 -19.86 7.70
C VAL A 82 2.51 -20.71 8.59
N SER A 83 1.63 -20.09 9.37
CA SER A 83 0.68 -20.80 10.24
C SER A 83 -0.26 -21.70 9.43
N LEU A 84 -0.82 -21.18 8.32
CA LEU A 84 -1.67 -21.95 7.41
C LEU A 84 -0.91 -23.10 6.72
N ALA A 85 0.33 -22.86 6.28
CA ALA A 85 1.17 -23.88 5.66
C ALA A 85 1.48 -25.03 6.62
N PHE A 86 1.79 -24.73 7.89
CA PHE A 86 2.00 -25.75 8.92
C PHE A 86 0.73 -26.53 9.25
N ILE A 87 -0.42 -25.87 9.33
CA ILE A 87 -1.71 -26.55 9.52
C ILE A 87 -1.98 -27.52 8.36
N GLY A 88 -1.78 -27.09 7.11
CA GLY A 88 -1.97 -27.93 5.93
C GLY A 88 -1.03 -29.12 5.85
N HIS A 89 0.23 -28.96 6.27
CA HIS A 89 1.19 -30.06 6.27
C HIS A 89 0.92 -31.07 7.40
N ALA A 90 0.48 -30.62 8.58
CA ALA A 90 0.40 -31.46 9.77
C ALA A 90 -0.98 -32.06 10.06
N HIS A 91 -2.08 -31.35 9.75
CA HIS A 91 -3.43 -31.75 10.19
C HIS A 91 -4.31 -32.27 9.06
N GLY A 92 -4.02 -31.95 7.81
CA GLY A 92 -4.78 -32.41 6.65
C GLY A 92 -5.59 -31.30 5.98
N GLN A 93 -6.36 -31.69 4.95
CA GLN A 93 -7.03 -30.74 4.06
C GLN A 93 -8.27 -30.10 4.71
N ILE A 94 -8.96 -30.80 5.60
CA ILE A 94 -10.21 -30.33 6.22
C ILE A 94 -9.92 -29.18 7.18
N GLU A 95 -8.92 -29.34 8.05
CA GLU A 95 -8.49 -28.36 9.04
C GLU A 95 -7.89 -27.14 8.37
N PHE A 96 -7.09 -27.33 7.32
CA PHE A 96 -6.55 -26.26 6.51
C PHE A 96 -7.67 -25.42 5.87
N ASN A 97 -8.63 -26.07 5.19
CA ASN A 97 -9.74 -25.40 4.56
C ASN A 97 -10.59 -24.64 5.59
N ALA A 98 -10.84 -25.24 6.75
CA ALA A 98 -11.59 -24.60 7.83
C ALA A 98 -10.87 -23.36 8.38
N CYS A 99 -9.56 -23.44 8.63
CA CYS A 99 -8.77 -22.30 9.11
C CYS A 99 -8.66 -21.19 8.05
N ALA A 100 -8.46 -21.56 6.78
CA ALA A 100 -8.41 -20.62 5.67
C ALA A 100 -9.75 -19.88 5.49
N LEU A 101 -10.86 -20.61 5.58
CA LEU A 101 -12.21 -20.05 5.48
C LEU A 101 -12.54 -19.14 6.68
N ALA A 102 -12.15 -19.53 7.90
CA ALA A 102 -12.31 -18.69 9.08
C ALA A 102 -11.47 -17.40 8.97
N TYR A 103 -10.21 -17.52 8.54
CA TYR A 103 -9.31 -16.38 8.39
C TYR A 103 -9.77 -15.41 7.29
N SER A 104 -10.23 -15.91 6.15
CA SER A 104 -10.77 -15.06 5.08
C SER A 104 -12.05 -14.33 5.51
N THR A 105 -12.93 -15.02 6.23
CA THR A 105 -14.15 -14.42 6.81
C THR A 105 -13.81 -13.35 7.84
N TYR A 106 -12.81 -13.60 8.69
CA TYR A 106 -12.31 -12.62 9.65
C TYR A 106 -11.76 -11.37 8.95
N ILE A 107 -10.94 -11.54 7.90
CA ILE A 107 -10.40 -10.42 7.12
C ILE A 107 -11.54 -9.59 6.52
N LEU A 108 -12.52 -10.25 5.90
CA LEU A 108 -13.61 -9.60 5.19
C LEU A 108 -14.50 -8.79 6.13
N ILE A 109 -14.90 -9.38 7.26
CA ILE A 109 -15.89 -8.77 8.15
C ILE A 109 -15.23 -7.82 9.15
N ALA A 110 -14.23 -8.29 9.89
CA ALA A 110 -13.68 -7.53 11.01
C ALA A 110 -12.49 -6.68 10.59
N ASN A 111 -11.47 -7.30 9.98
CA ASN A 111 -10.23 -6.59 9.69
C ASN A 111 -10.44 -5.46 8.68
N SER A 112 -11.27 -5.66 7.66
CA SER A 112 -11.54 -4.65 6.62
C SER A 112 -12.28 -3.42 7.17
N LEU A 113 -13.29 -3.62 8.02
CA LEU A 113 -14.00 -2.52 8.68
C LEU A 113 -13.07 -1.78 9.65
N MET A 114 -12.26 -2.52 10.39
CA MET A 114 -11.27 -1.95 11.30
C MET A 114 -10.18 -1.17 10.55
N LEU A 115 -9.72 -1.65 9.40
CA LEU A 115 -8.83 -0.92 8.48
C LEU A 115 -9.47 0.38 8.00
N GLY A 116 -10.73 0.35 7.59
CA GLY A 116 -11.47 1.55 7.19
C GLY A 116 -11.55 2.60 8.30
N LEU A 117 -11.87 2.18 9.53
CA LEU A 117 -11.90 3.07 10.70
C LEU A 117 -10.52 3.69 10.99
N ASN A 118 -9.47 2.89 10.89
CA ASN A 118 -8.10 3.32 11.16
C ASN A 118 -7.47 4.14 10.02
N PHE A 119 -8.10 4.22 8.85
CA PHE A 119 -7.59 5.00 7.71
C PHE A 119 -7.50 6.50 8.05
N GLY A 120 -8.44 7.02 8.85
CA GLY A 120 -8.38 8.41 9.32
C GLY A 120 -7.14 8.71 10.17
N CYS A 121 -6.62 7.72 10.90
CA CYS A 121 -5.42 7.89 11.71
C CYS A 121 -4.15 8.07 10.86
N ASP A 122 -4.10 7.51 9.64
CA ASP A 122 -2.95 7.69 8.74
C ASP A 122 -2.79 9.14 8.30
N THR A 123 -3.88 9.93 8.33
CA THR A 123 -3.85 11.36 8.02
C THR A 123 -3.65 12.20 9.28
N LEU A 124 -4.38 11.89 10.35
CA LEU A 124 -4.39 12.72 11.57
C LEU A 124 -3.08 12.63 12.36
N LEU A 125 -2.43 11.46 12.40
CA LEU A 125 -1.21 11.28 13.19
C LEU A 125 -0.01 12.04 12.61
N PRO A 126 0.30 11.98 11.29
CA PRO A 126 1.35 12.81 10.71
C PRO A 126 1.07 14.31 10.82
N GLN A 127 -0.19 14.73 10.66
CA GLN A 127 -0.57 16.14 10.85
C GLN A 127 -0.32 16.61 12.29
N CYS A 128 -0.64 15.78 13.28
CA CYS A 128 -0.36 16.10 14.68
C CYS A 128 1.15 16.06 14.99
N PHE A 129 1.90 15.17 14.35
CA PHE A 129 3.34 15.04 14.52
C PHE A 129 4.09 16.30 14.04
N GLY A 130 3.73 16.84 12.86
CA GLY A 130 4.33 18.07 12.32
C GLY A 130 3.97 19.35 13.08
N GLY A 131 2.93 19.31 13.92
CA GLY A 131 2.45 20.45 14.70
C GLY A 131 2.79 20.34 16.20
N ASN A 132 2.06 19.48 16.93
CA ASN A 132 2.15 19.39 18.39
C ASN A 132 2.07 17.94 18.89
N LYS A 133 3.19 17.45 19.43
CA LYS A 133 3.34 16.09 19.96
C LYS A 133 2.34 15.74 21.07
N ARG A 134 1.88 16.72 21.86
CA ARG A 134 0.83 16.51 22.88
C ARG A 134 -0.53 16.20 22.26
N LYS A 135 -0.84 16.82 21.10
CA LYS A 135 -2.07 16.51 20.35
C LYS A 135 -2.01 15.11 19.77
N MET A 136 -0.85 14.64 19.32
CA MET A 136 -0.67 13.28 18.80
C MET A 136 -1.05 12.21 19.85
N GLY A 137 -0.56 12.34 21.08
CA GLY A 137 -0.91 11.42 22.17
C GLY A 137 -2.42 11.40 22.48
N LEU A 138 -3.07 12.58 22.48
CA LEU A 138 -4.51 12.68 22.70
C LEU A 138 -5.32 12.07 21.55
N THR A 139 -4.89 12.28 20.31
CA THR A 139 -5.50 11.68 19.12
C THR A 139 -5.47 10.15 19.19
N ILE A 140 -4.34 9.57 19.64
CA ILE A 140 -4.21 8.12 19.80
C ILE A 140 -5.09 7.59 20.92
N GLN A 141 -5.13 8.26 22.07
CA GLN A 141 -6.02 7.83 23.16
C GLN A 141 -7.49 7.82 22.71
N ARG A 142 -7.91 8.83 21.95
CA ARG A 142 -9.26 8.87 21.35
C ARG A 142 -9.45 7.74 20.34
N ALA A 143 -8.48 7.48 19.49
CA ALA A 143 -8.53 6.39 18.52
C ALA A 143 -8.65 5.03 19.22
N VAL A 144 -7.90 4.79 20.29
CA VAL A 144 -7.99 3.56 21.12
C VAL A 144 -9.41 3.38 21.68
N ILE A 145 -10.01 4.43 22.21
CA ILE A 145 -11.37 4.39 22.74
C ILE A 145 -12.38 4.07 21.61
N ILE A 146 -12.27 4.76 20.47
CA ILE A 146 -13.15 4.54 19.32
C ILE A 146 -13.00 3.11 18.78
N THR A 147 -11.77 2.62 18.65
CA THR A 147 -11.49 1.23 18.24
C THR A 147 -12.09 0.26 19.25
N GLY A 148 -11.93 0.49 20.55
CA GLY A 148 -12.54 -0.32 21.60
C GLY A 148 -14.07 -0.40 21.47
N TYR A 149 -14.74 0.73 21.24
CA TYR A 149 -16.19 0.73 20.98
C TYR A 149 -16.57 0.00 19.69
N SER A 150 -15.76 0.15 18.63
CA SER A 150 -16.00 -0.54 17.35
C SER A 150 -15.88 -2.06 17.47
N CYS A 151 -15.04 -2.57 18.37
CA CYS A 151 -14.92 -4.02 18.62
C CYS A 151 -16.27 -4.63 19.07
N PHE A 152 -17.05 -3.90 19.88
CA PHE A 152 -18.39 -4.35 20.28
C PHE A 152 -19.38 -4.42 19.11
N ILE A 153 -19.17 -3.65 18.05
CA ILE A 153 -19.95 -3.72 16.81
C ILE A 153 -19.49 -4.92 15.97
N PHE A 154 -18.20 -5.22 15.94
CA PHE A 154 -17.65 -6.32 15.13
C PHE A 154 -17.93 -7.72 15.71
N TRP A 155 -18.00 -7.86 17.03
CA TRP A 155 -18.32 -9.13 17.69
C TRP A 155 -19.65 -9.77 17.25
N PRO A 156 -20.80 -9.08 17.28
CA PRO A 156 -22.06 -9.68 16.82
C PRO A 156 -22.00 -10.02 15.32
N LEU A 157 -21.29 -9.25 14.49
CA LEU A 157 -21.10 -9.60 13.07
C LEU A 157 -20.33 -10.92 12.93
N LEU A 158 -19.24 -11.10 13.68
CA LEU A 158 -18.45 -12.33 13.70
C LEU A 158 -19.23 -13.52 14.30
N LEU A 159 -20.04 -13.31 15.33
CA LEU A 159 -20.89 -14.36 15.91
C LEU A 159 -21.95 -14.85 14.90
N ASN A 160 -22.46 -13.95 14.05
CA ASN A 160 -23.40 -14.29 12.98
C ASN A 160 -22.71 -14.79 11.70
N ALA A 161 -21.38 -14.75 11.62
CA ALA A 161 -20.66 -15.21 10.45
C ALA A 161 -20.84 -16.72 10.17
N LYS A 162 -21.27 -17.51 11.17
CA LYS A 162 -21.71 -18.90 10.96
C LYS A 162 -22.74 -19.05 9.85
N TYR A 163 -23.65 -18.09 9.70
CA TYR A 163 -24.65 -18.13 8.63
C TYR A 163 -23.98 -17.94 7.28
N VAL A 164 -23.06 -16.98 7.16
CA VAL A 164 -22.27 -16.73 5.95
C VAL A 164 -21.43 -17.97 5.58
N LEU A 165 -20.77 -18.60 6.55
CA LEU A 165 -19.96 -19.80 6.36
C LEU A 165 -20.77 -20.96 5.75
N LYS A 166 -22.02 -21.16 6.20
CA LYS A 166 -22.91 -22.21 5.66
C LYS A 166 -23.34 -21.98 4.21
N TYR A 167 -23.33 -20.73 3.74
CA TYR A 167 -23.67 -20.42 2.35
C TYR A 167 -22.47 -20.62 1.41
N ILE A 168 -21.26 -20.41 1.92
CA ILE A 168 -20.03 -20.51 1.12
C ILE A 168 -19.55 -21.95 1.03
N GLU A 169 -19.56 -22.68 2.14
CA GLU A 169 -18.99 -24.02 2.24
C GLU A 169 -20.10 -25.07 2.43
N HIS A 170 -20.06 -26.10 1.58
CA HIS A 170 -21.06 -27.17 1.58
C HIS A 170 -20.70 -28.29 2.57
N ASP A 171 -19.41 -28.46 2.89
CA ASP A 171 -18.98 -29.44 3.89
C ASP A 171 -19.27 -28.96 5.32
N GLN A 172 -20.20 -29.65 5.98
CA GLN A 172 -20.61 -29.32 7.33
C GLN A 172 -19.51 -29.53 8.38
N GLN A 173 -18.51 -30.40 8.13
CA GLN A 173 -17.37 -30.57 9.03
C GLN A 173 -16.46 -29.33 9.00
N VAL A 174 -16.12 -28.87 7.79
CA VAL A 174 -15.32 -27.65 7.56
C VAL A 174 -15.99 -26.44 8.19
N VAL A 175 -17.31 -26.27 7.99
CA VAL A 175 -18.07 -25.16 8.58
C VAL A 175 -18.04 -25.16 10.11
N ARG A 176 -18.13 -26.34 10.76
CA ARG A 176 -18.10 -26.44 12.23
C ARG A 176 -16.73 -26.10 12.80
N LEU A 177 -15.66 -26.56 12.15
CA LEU A 177 -14.28 -26.23 12.51
C LEU A 177 -14.03 -24.73 12.31
N ALA A 178 -14.42 -24.18 11.17
CA ALA A 178 -14.26 -22.76 10.86
C ALA A 178 -15.00 -21.85 11.88
N ASP A 179 -16.24 -22.21 12.25
CA ASP A 179 -17.03 -21.51 13.27
C ASP A 179 -16.34 -21.54 14.65
N THR A 180 -15.63 -22.62 14.97
CA THR A 180 -14.86 -22.74 16.23
C THR A 180 -13.60 -21.86 16.20
N VAL A 181 -12.85 -21.88 15.09
CA VAL A 181 -11.69 -21.00 14.89
C VAL A 181 -12.11 -19.53 14.92
N LEU A 182 -13.25 -19.18 14.31
CA LEU A 182 -13.74 -17.81 14.28
C LEU A 182 -14.15 -17.29 15.67
N ARG A 183 -14.66 -18.17 16.54
CA ARG A 183 -14.90 -17.83 17.95
C ARG A 183 -13.60 -17.53 18.71
N LEU A 184 -12.49 -18.18 18.37
CA LEU A 184 -11.18 -17.82 18.92
C LEU A 184 -10.75 -16.42 18.45
N PHE A 185 -11.04 -16.07 17.19
CA PHE A 185 -10.73 -14.74 16.66
C PHE A 185 -11.55 -13.60 17.31
N LEU A 186 -12.67 -13.88 17.99
CA LEU A 186 -13.37 -12.83 18.76
C LEU A 186 -12.46 -12.17 19.80
N PHE A 187 -11.60 -12.96 20.45
CA PHE A 187 -10.64 -12.46 21.43
C PHE A 187 -9.47 -11.71 20.78
N THR A 188 -9.14 -12.01 19.52
CA THR A 188 -8.04 -11.38 18.80
C THR A 188 -8.42 -10.01 18.22
N VAL A 189 -9.70 -9.78 17.90
CA VAL A 189 -10.21 -8.48 17.39
C VAL A 189 -9.68 -7.24 18.14
N PRO A 190 -9.84 -7.11 19.48
CA PRO A 190 -9.35 -5.93 20.19
C PRO A 190 -7.82 -5.82 20.19
N LEU A 191 -7.11 -6.95 20.23
CA LEU A 191 -5.65 -6.98 20.20
C LEU A 191 -5.11 -6.54 18.83
N ASP A 192 -5.74 -6.99 17.74
CA ASP A 192 -5.38 -6.60 16.39
C ASP A 192 -5.64 -5.10 16.16
N GLY A 193 -6.77 -4.58 16.65
CA GLY A 193 -7.09 -3.16 16.56
C GLY A 193 -6.08 -2.27 17.29
N LEU A 194 -5.70 -2.64 18.51
CA LEU A 194 -4.66 -1.95 19.27
C LEU A 194 -3.30 -2.05 18.58
N SER A 195 -2.96 -3.23 18.06
CA SER A 195 -1.71 -3.46 17.35
C SER A 195 -1.62 -2.60 16.08
N MET A 196 -2.72 -2.46 15.33
CA MET A 196 -2.79 -1.58 14.17
C MET A 196 -2.58 -0.10 14.54
N LEU A 197 -3.21 0.37 15.62
CA LEU A 197 -3.03 1.74 16.09
C LEU A 197 -1.59 2.02 16.53
N LEU A 198 -0.97 1.05 17.23
CA LEU A 198 0.42 1.16 17.65
C LEU A 198 1.39 1.20 16.45
N GLN A 199 1.14 0.36 15.45
CA GLN A 199 1.90 0.37 14.19
C GLN A 199 1.82 1.74 13.51
N LYS A 200 0.63 2.32 13.41
CA LYS A 200 0.40 3.65 12.81
C LYS A 200 1.07 4.76 13.62
N TYR A 201 1.05 4.66 14.94
CA TYR A 201 1.77 5.60 15.80
C TYR A 201 3.27 5.56 15.55
N ILE A 202 3.88 4.37 15.58
CA ILE A 202 5.32 4.22 15.35
C ILE A 202 5.68 4.65 13.93
N ALA A 203 4.84 4.33 12.94
CA ALA A 203 5.02 4.75 11.55
C ALA A 203 4.97 6.27 11.36
N SER A 204 4.13 6.96 12.12
CA SER A 204 4.00 8.42 12.09
C SER A 204 5.17 9.13 12.79
N ASN A 205 5.99 8.39 13.57
CA ASN A 205 7.23 8.92 14.10
C ASN A 205 8.35 8.76 13.07
N GLU A 206 9.31 9.70 13.04
CA GLU A 206 10.47 9.67 12.13
C GLU A 206 11.31 8.38 12.18
N LYS A 207 11.14 7.54 13.21
CA LYS A 207 11.90 6.30 13.42
C LYS A 207 10.99 5.08 13.32
N THR A 208 10.96 4.46 12.15
CA THR A 208 10.18 3.25 11.86
C THR A 208 10.91 1.93 12.20
N TRP A 209 12.22 1.97 12.45
CA TRP A 209 13.05 0.80 12.79
C TRP A 209 12.59 -0.01 14.01
N PRO A 210 12.09 0.58 15.11
CA PRO A 210 11.59 -0.20 16.25
C PRO A 210 10.44 -1.13 15.87
N LEU A 211 9.56 -0.70 14.95
CA LEU A 211 8.46 -1.54 14.47
C LEU A 211 8.99 -2.76 13.72
N LEU A 212 10.01 -2.59 12.88
CA LEU A 212 10.64 -3.68 12.14
C LEU A 212 11.25 -4.72 13.09
N ILE A 213 11.91 -4.29 14.17
CA ILE A 213 12.50 -5.20 15.17
C ILE A 213 11.40 -5.99 15.90
N ILE A 214 10.34 -5.31 16.36
CA ILE A 214 9.21 -5.95 17.05
C ILE A 214 8.57 -7.02 16.13
N ASN A 215 8.35 -6.67 14.87
CA ASN A 215 7.75 -7.56 13.88
C ASN A 215 8.65 -8.76 13.55
N LEU A 216 9.97 -8.56 13.49
CA LEU A 216 10.94 -9.63 13.28
C LEU A 216 10.95 -10.62 14.46
N ILE A 217 10.95 -10.09 15.69
CA ILE A 217 10.85 -10.90 16.91
C ILE A 217 9.53 -11.67 16.93
N GLY A 218 8.41 -11.00 16.60
CA GLY A 218 7.09 -11.63 16.52
C GLY A 218 7.05 -12.80 15.53
N ASN A 219 7.68 -12.65 14.35
CA ASN A 219 7.82 -13.75 13.39
C ASN A 219 8.67 -14.90 13.94
N ALA A 220 9.81 -14.60 14.55
CA ALA A 220 10.67 -15.63 15.11
C ALA A 220 9.93 -16.43 16.20
N VAL A 221 9.16 -15.74 17.05
CA VAL A 221 8.29 -16.38 18.06
C VAL A 221 7.19 -17.18 17.38
N ASN A 222 6.57 -16.69 16.30
CA ASN A 222 5.55 -17.44 15.56
C ASN A 222 6.12 -18.75 14.99
N VAL A 223 7.26 -18.69 14.29
CA VAL A 223 7.93 -19.86 13.71
C VAL A 223 8.31 -20.84 14.81
N LEU A 224 8.88 -20.35 15.91
CA LEU A 224 9.24 -21.18 17.05
C LEU A 224 8.01 -21.81 17.71
N SER A 225 6.91 -21.07 17.83
CA SER A 225 5.66 -21.58 18.41
C SER A 225 5.04 -22.66 17.53
N ASN A 226 5.00 -22.45 16.21
CA ASN A 226 4.55 -23.47 15.26
C ASN A 226 5.44 -24.71 15.31
N TYR A 227 6.77 -24.54 15.34
CA TYR A 227 7.72 -25.64 15.46
C TYR A 227 7.58 -26.41 16.79
N LEU A 228 7.47 -25.70 17.92
CA LEU A 228 7.27 -26.30 19.23
C LEU A 228 5.91 -27.01 19.34
N CYS A 229 4.86 -26.46 18.73
CA CYS A 229 3.55 -27.09 18.69
C CYS A 229 3.60 -28.42 17.92
N LEU A 230 4.35 -28.47 16.82
CA LEU A 230 4.54 -29.71 16.06
C LEU A 230 5.41 -30.72 16.80
N TYR A 231 6.54 -30.29 17.38
CA TYR A 231 7.54 -31.18 17.94
C TYR A 231 7.27 -31.59 19.40
N LYS A 232 6.78 -30.65 20.23
CA LYS A 232 6.59 -30.87 21.68
C LYS A 232 5.20 -31.42 22.01
N PHE A 233 4.17 -31.05 21.24
CA PHE A 233 2.81 -31.55 21.47
C PHE A 233 2.48 -32.83 20.71
N ASN A 234 3.35 -33.31 19.82
CA ASN A 234 3.19 -34.61 19.15
C ASN A 234 1.76 -34.80 18.60
N MET A 235 1.12 -33.74 18.08
CA MET A 235 -0.17 -33.82 17.37
C MET A 235 0.02 -34.42 15.96
N ASN A 236 0.85 -35.46 15.89
CA ASN A 236 1.10 -36.28 14.70
C ASN A 236 0.27 -37.58 14.73
N THR A 237 -0.77 -37.67 15.56
CA THR A 237 -1.67 -38.83 15.51
C THR A 237 -3.10 -38.47 15.89
N ARG A 238 -4.00 -38.60 14.91
CA ARG A 238 -5.36 -39.16 15.04
C ARG A 238 -6.09 -38.83 16.37
N SER A 239 -6.77 -37.69 16.44
CA SER A 239 -8.16 -37.61 16.89
C SER A 239 -8.60 -36.15 16.98
N LEU A 240 -9.42 -35.73 16.02
CA LEU A 240 -10.72 -35.11 16.25
C LEU A 240 -11.59 -35.43 15.04
#